data_AF-A0A9E5TUI6-F1
#
_entry.id   AF-A0A9E5TUI6-F1
#
_cell.length_a   1.000
_cell.length_b   1.000
_cell.length_c   1.000
_cell.angle_alpha   90.00
_cell.angle_beta   90.00
_cell.angle_gamma   90.00
#
_symmetry.space_group_name_H-M   'P 1'
#
loop_
_entity.id
_entity.type
_entity.pdbx_description
1 polymer ?
#
loop_
_entity_poly.entity_id
_entity_poly.type
_entity_poly.pdbx_seq_one_letter_code
_entity_poly.pdbx_strand_id
1 'polypeptide(L)' 'MVHPGSETGRLLIVSNRLPVHVKRTEEGFAYRRSVGGLATGLSAISGDPNMVWLGWPGISLK' A
#
# COMPACT_ATOMS: atom_id res chain seq x y z
N MET A 1 1.92 -9.25 -34.80
CA MET A 1 3.17 -8.76 -34.17
C MET A 1 2.81 -8.34 -32.75
N VAL A 2 2.95 -9.25 -31.80
CA VAL A 2 2.73 -8.98 -30.37
C VAL A 2 3.99 -8.32 -29.81
N HIS A 3 3.84 -7.18 -29.14
CA HIS A 3 4.94 -6.53 -28.45
C HIS A 3 5.35 -7.38 -27.23
N PRO A 4 6.58 -7.89 -27.14
CA PRO A 4 7.07 -8.53 -25.93
C PRO A 4 7.29 -7.43 -24.89
N GLY A 5 6.31 -7.25 -24.00
CA GLY A 5 6.33 -6.19 -22.98
C GLY A 5 4.97 -5.88 -22.36
N SER A 6 3.88 -6.42 -22.91
CA SER A 6 2.54 -6.33 -22.34
C SER A 6 2.16 -7.73 -21.87
N GLU A 7 2.17 -7.97 -20.55
CA GLU A 7 1.30 -8.88 -19.79
C GLU A 7 1.92 -9.18 -18.39
N THR A 8 1.88 -8.20 -17.49
CA THR A 8 1.83 -8.51 -16.05
C THR A 8 0.65 -7.76 -15.49
N GLY A 9 -0.45 -8.49 -15.24
CA GLY A 9 -1.63 -7.91 -14.58
C GLY A 9 -1.22 -7.22 -13.27
N ARG A 10 -1.76 -6.02 -13.03
CA ARG A 10 -1.50 -5.27 -11.80
C ARG A 10 -2.57 -5.63 -10.77
N LEU A 11 -2.14 -6.06 -9.58
CA LEU A 11 -3.05 -6.31 -8.46
C LEU A 11 -3.36 -4.98 -7.76
N LEU A 12 -4.62 -4.55 -7.82
CA LEU A 12 -5.10 -3.35 -7.12
C LEU A 12 -5.88 -3.76 -5.87
N ILE A 13 -5.39 -3.34 -4.70
CA ILE A 13 -6.07 -3.53 -3.42
C ILE A 13 -6.68 -2.20 -3.01
N VAL A 14 -8.01 -2.16 -2.86
CA VAL A 14 -8.75 -0.97 -2.42
C VAL A 14 -9.33 -1.22 -1.04
N SER A 15 -8.99 -0.37 -0.08
CA SER A 15 -9.53 -0.46 1.29
C SER A 15 -9.74 0.92 1.90
N ASN A 16 -10.56 0.98 2.95
CA ASN A 16 -10.80 2.23 3.68
C ASN A 16 -9.53 2.80 4.35
N ARG A 17 -8.53 1.96 4.66
CA ARG A 17 -7.30 2.36 5.36
C ARG A 17 -6.09 1.72 4.71
N LEU A 18 -5.03 2.51 4.51
CA LEU A 18 -3.73 1.98 4.10
C LEU A 18 -3.14 1.06 5.19
N PRO A 19 -2.32 0.08 4.81
CA PRO A 19 -1.62 -0.80 5.75
C PRO A 19 -0.39 -0.10 6.38
N VAL A 20 -0.48 1.23 6.55
CA VAL A 20 0.53 2.05 7.20
C VAL A 20 -0.14 3.01 8.19
N HIS A 21 0.51 3.21 9.33
CA HIS A 21 0.27 4.32 10.23
C HIS A 21 1.21 5.46 9.85
N VAL A 22 0.63 6.62 9.59
CA VAL A 22 1.37 7.86 9.35
C VAL A 22 1.28 8.72 10.61
N LYS A 23 2.42 9.22 11.08
CA LYS A 23 2.51 10.16 12.21
C LYS A 23 3.31 11.39 11.79
N ARG A 24 2.81 12.58 12.11
CA ARG A 24 3.55 13.83 11.94
C ARG A 24 4.57 13.98 13.07
N THR A 25 5.80 14.31 12.71
CA THR A 25 6.91 14.62 13.62
C THR A 25 7.43 16.02 13.32
N GLU A 26 8.33 16.53 14.16
CA GLU A 26 8.98 17.84 13.94
C GLU A 26 9.81 17.87 12.64
N GLU A 27 10.32 16.71 12.24
CA GLU A 27 11.16 16.51 11.05
C GLU A 27 10.36 16.12 9.79
N GLY A 28 9.03 15.92 9.89
CA GLY A 28 8.18 15.54 8.76
C GLY A 28 7.17 14.44 9.07
N PHE A 29 7.19 13.35 8.30
CA PHE A 29 6.28 12.22 8.43
C PHE A 29 7.02 10.92 8.74
N ALA A 30 6.63 10.27 9.83
CA ALA A 30 7.06 8.93 10.19
C ALA A 30 6.01 7.91 9.73
N TYR A 31 6.46 6.85 9.06
CA TYR A 31 5.62 5.76 8.56
C TYR A 31 5.94 4.48 9.30
N ARG A 32 4.91 3.78 9.78
CA ARG A 32 5.04 2.44 10.37
C ARG A 32 4.04 1.49 9.75
N ARG A 33 4.43 0.25 9.49
CA ARG A 33 3.51 -0.77 8.97
C ARG A 33 2.39 -1.03 9.98
N SER A 34 1.15 -1.08 9.51
CA SER A 34 0.01 -1.45 10.35
C SER A 34 0.04 -2.95 10.64
N VAL A 35 -0.21 -3.30 11.91
CA VAL A 35 -0.44 -4.67 12.36
C VAL A 35 -1.94 -4.86 12.46
N GLY A 36 -2.52 -5.76 11.66
CA GLY A 36 -3.97 -5.98 11.61
C GLY A 36 -4.40 -6.95 10.51
N GLY A 37 -5.61 -7.51 10.61
CA GLY A 37 -6.06 -8.69 9.86
C GLY A 37 -5.81 -8.66 8.34
N LEU A 38 -6.20 -7.58 7.65
CA LEU A 38 -6.03 -7.48 6.19
C LEU A 38 -4.54 -7.32 5.78
N ALA A 39 -3.79 -6.49 6.50
CA ALA A 39 -2.37 -6.24 6.20
C ALA A 39 -1.51 -7.48 6.49
N THR A 40 -1.83 -8.22 7.56
CA THR A 40 -1.17 -9.48 7.91
C THR A 40 -1.55 -10.58 6.92
N GLY A 41 -2.84 -10.71 6.57
CA GLY A 41 -3.30 -11.73 5.61
C GLY A 41 -2.73 -11.54 4.20
N LEU A 42 -2.47 -10.30 3.79
CA LEU A 42 -1.86 -9.98 2.49
C LEU A 42 -0.34 -9.80 2.56
N SER A 43 0.29 -10.14 3.70
CA SER A 43 1.74 -9.96 3.88
C SER A 43 2.57 -10.84 2.93
N ALA A 44 2.08 -12.03 2.58
CA ALA A 44 2.75 -12.99 1.69
C ALA A 44 2.98 -12.46 0.26
N ILE A 45 2.15 -11.53 -0.20
CA ILE A 45 2.21 -10.95 -1.56
C ILE A 45 2.67 -9.49 -1.56
N SER A 46 3.01 -8.95 -0.38
CA SER A 46 3.27 -7.52 -0.20
C SER A 46 4.56 -6.98 -0.84
N GLY A 47 5.42 -7.86 -1.38
CA GLY A 47 6.65 -7.52 -2.10
C GLY A 47 6.54 -7.57 -3.62
N ASP A 48 5.36 -7.89 -4.16
CA ASP A 48 5.16 -7.92 -5.62
C ASP A 48 5.18 -6.49 -6.19
N PRO A 49 6.10 -6.15 -7.10
CA PRO A 49 6.16 -4.82 -7.71
C PRO A 49 4.93 -4.47 -8.56
N ASN A 50 4.12 -5.46 -8.94
CA ASN A 50 2.85 -5.27 -9.63
C ASN A 50 1.67 -5.12 -8.66
N MET A 51 1.90 -5.03 -7.35
CA MET A 51 0.85 -4.78 -6.35
C MET A 51 0.79 -3.29 -5.98
N VAL A 52 -0.42 -2.71 -6.05
CA VAL A 52 -0.67 -1.33 -5.62
C VAL A 52 -1.82 -1.29 -4.62
N TRP A 53 -1.63 -0.53 -3.54
CA TRP A 53 -2.64 -0.35 -2.49
C TRP A 53 -3.21 1.08 -2.52
N LEU A 54 -4.53 1.18 -2.58
CA LEU A 54 -5.29 2.42 -2.54
C LEU A 54 -6.12 2.48 -1.26
N GLY A 55 -5.98 3.57 -0.50
CA GLY A 55 -6.72 3.77 0.74
C GLY A 55 -6.34 5.07 1.45
N TRP A 56 -7.03 5.37 2.53
CA TRP A 56 -6.76 6.58 3.31
C TRP A 56 -5.64 6.34 4.36
N PRO A 57 -4.61 7.23 4.47
CA PRO A 57 -3.51 7.10 5.44
C PRO A 57 -3.94 7.34 6.89
N GLY A 58 -5.17 7.79 7.13
CA GLY A 58 -5.67 8.03 8.48
C GLY A 58 -5.22 9.34 9.12
N ILE A 59 -4.56 10.21 8.36
CA ILE A 59 -4.21 11.57 8.78
C ILE A 59 -4.93 12.60 7.90
N SER A 60 -5.17 13.78 8.47
CA SER A 60 -5.61 14.97 7.74
C SER A 60 -4.42 15.94 7.68
N LEU A 61 -4.06 16.37 6.47
CA LEU A 61 -3.07 17.41 6.26
C LEU A 61 -3.79 18.76 6.38
N LYS A 62 -3.83 19.30 7.58
CA LYS A 62 -4.14 20.71 7.83
C LYS A 62 -2.85 21.49 8.08
#